data_AF-A0A8S2YL21-F1
#
_entry.id   AF-A0A8S2YL21-F1
#
_cell.length_a   1.000
_cell.length_b   1.000
_cell.length_c   1.000
_cell.angle_alpha   90.00
_cell.angle_beta   90.00
_cell.angle_gamma   90.00
#
_symmetry.space_group_name_H-M   'P 1'
#
loop_
_entity.id
_entity.type
_entity.pdbx_description
1 polymer ?
#
loop_
_entity_poly.entity_id
_entity_poly.type
_entity_poly.pdbx_seq_one_letter_code
_entity_poly.pdbx_strand_id
1 'polypeptide(L)'
;DDLLHDQWGFSGLVISDYMAINEMIVHGIGDLKHVSALALKSGVDMDMVSNAFLDTLNTLLKQCVITQRQIDTACRKVLEAKYKLGLFDDPYRYCDNTRAQTEILTDENRFVAKEVAKRSIVLLKNAHQTLPLKRQGTI
;
A
#
# COMPACT_ATOMS: atom_id res chain seq x y z
N ASP A 1 3.67 -7.19 16.02
CA ASP A 1 3.26 -8.60 15.89
C ASP A 1 1.97 -8.93 16.63
N ASP A 2 1.88 -8.64 17.93
CA ASP A 2 0.78 -9.08 18.82
C ASP A 2 -0.65 -8.84 18.32
N LEU A 3 -0.93 -7.72 17.65
CA LEU A 3 -2.27 -7.40 17.14
C LEU A 3 -2.48 -7.90 15.71
N LEU A 4 -1.71 -7.36 14.76
CA LEU A 4 -1.89 -7.62 13.33
C LEU A 4 -1.64 -9.10 12.99
N HIS A 5 -0.52 -9.66 13.45
CA HIS A 5 -0.14 -11.03 13.08
C HIS A 5 -0.82 -12.05 14.00
N ASP A 6 -0.76 -11.87 15.33
CA ASP A 6 -1.23 -12.90 16.25
C ASP A 6 -2.75 -12.87 16.48
N GLN A 7 -3.33 -11.71 16.83
CA GLN A 7 -4.76 -11.61 17.12
C GLN A 7 -5.63 -11.59 15.87
N TRP A 8 -5.21 -10.86 14.82
CA TRP A 8 -5.98 -10.76 13.58
C TRP A 8 -5.64 -11.85 12.57
N GLY A 9 -4.55 -12.61 12.79
CA GLY A 9 -4.14 -13.69 11.90
C GLY A 9 -3.68 -13.21 10.52
N PHE A 10 -3.26 -11.95 10.39
CA PHE A 10 -2.76 -11.44 9.10
C PHE A 10 -1.45 -12.15 8.74
N SER A 11 -1.41 -12.75 7.55
CA SER A 11 -0.24 -13.48 7.05
C SER A 11 0.34 -12.86 5.77
N GLY A 12 -0.02 -11.62 5.48
CA GLY A 12 0.42 -10.91 4.27
C GLY A 12 1.71 -10.13 4.47
N LEU A 13 2.04 -9.35 3.45
CA LEU A 13 3.18 -8.43 3.43
C LEU A 13 2.80 -7.12 4.11
N VAL A 14 3.66 -6.61 5.01
CA VAL A 14 3.59 -5.24 5.54
C VAL A 14 4.63 -4.38 4.84
N ILE A 15 4.18 -3.30 4.20
CA ILE A 15 5.03 -2.28 3.59
C ILE A 15 4.94 -0.99 4.40
N SER A 16 6.06 -0.29 4.57
CA SER A 16 6.02 1.05 5.17
C SER A 16 5.31 2.03 4.24
N ASP A 17 4.74 3.09 4.80
CA ASP A 17 4.38 4.26 3.99
C ASP A 17 5.67 4.92 3.45
N TYR A 18 5.49 5.85 2.51
CA TYR A 18 6.56 6.57 1.83
C TYR A 18 7.51 7.22 2.85
N MET A 19 8.79 6.82 2.85
CA MET A 19 9.82 7.35 3.76
C MET A 19 9.55 7.13 5.26
N ALA A 20 8.51 6.40 5.66
CA ALA A 20 8.05 6.33 7.05
C ALA A 20 9.12 5.83 8.03
N ILE A 21 10.04 4.97 7.59
CA ILE A 21 11.16 4.52 8.43
C ILE A 21 12.12 5.69 8.74
N ASN A 22 12.43 6.53 7.76
CA ASN A 22 13.28 7.71 7.96
C ASN A 22 12.57 8.79 8.79
N GLU A 23 11.26 8.93 8.62
CA GLU A 23 10.46 9.90 9.38
C GLU A 23 10.45 9.60 10.89
N MET A 24 10.67 8.35 11.30
CA MET A 24 10.88 8.02 12.72
C MET A 24 12.08 8.77 13.33
N ILE A 25 13.08 9.16 12.54
CA ILE A 25 14.19 10.02 12.99
C ILE A 25 13.66 11.41 13.35
N VAL A 26 12.79 11.97 12.50
CA VAL A 26 12.14 13.28 12.73
C VAL A 26 11.23 13.24 13.95
N HIS A 27 10.56 12.10 14.16
CA HIS A 27 9.78 11.84 15.38
C HIS A 27 10.64 11.67 16.65
N GLY A 28 11.97 11.69 16.53
CA GLY A 28 12.89 11.60 17.67
C GLY A 28 13.08 10.19 18.21
N ILE A 29 12.78 9.15 17.43
CA ILE A 29 12.88 7.75 17.87
C ILE A 29 14.34 7.27 17.92
N GLY A 30 15.19 7.76 17.03
CA GLY A 30 16.61 7.41 17.00
C GLY A 30 17.26 7.72 15.66
N ASP A 31 18.49 7.23 15.47
CA ASP A 31 19.18 7.29 14.19
C ASP A 31 18.66 6.24 13.20
N LEU A 32 19.16 6.29 11.96
CA LEU A 32 18.73 5.38 10.88
C LEU A 32 18.90 3.90 11.25
N LYS A 33 19.99 3.52 11.94
CA LYS A 33 20.23 2.13 12.32
C LYS A 33 19.21 1.67 13.37
N HIS A 34 18.92 2.53 14.35
CA HIS A 34 17.96 2.25 15.39
C HIS A 34 16.56 2.05 14.80
N VAL A 35 16.10 2.99 13.98
CA VAL A 35 14.73 2.95 13.43
C VAL A 35 14.57 1.84 12.39
N SER A 36 15.60 1.50 11.61
CA SER A 36 15.58 0.32 10.71
C SER A 36 15.45 -0.99 11.48
N ALA A 37 16.24 -1.17 12.55
CA ALA A 37 16.14 -2.36 13.38
C ALA A 37 14.77 -2.45 14.05
N LEU A 38 14.23 -1.32 14.51
CA LEU A 38 12.91 -1.25 15.12
C LEU A 38 11.81 -1.63 14.13
N ALA A 39 11.85 -1.10 12.90
CA ALA A 39 10.88 -1.40 11.84
C ALA A 39 10.91 -2.89 11.45
N LEU A 40 12.08 -3.49 11.26
CA LEU A 40 12.15 -4.93 10.95
C LEU A 40 11.61 -5.78 12.11
N LYS A 41 11.95 -5.42 13.35
CA LYS A 41 11.49 -6.12 14.56
C LYS A 41 10.00 -5.99 14.80
N SER A 42 9.36 -4.92 14.34
CA SER A 42 7.93 -4.70 14.50
C SER A 42 7.09 -5.41 13.43
N GLY A 43 7.74 -6.03 12.45
CA GLY A 43 7.09 -6.81 11.39
C GLY A 43 6.92 -6.06 10.07
N VAL A 44 7.66 -4.96 9.84
CA VAL A 44 7.73 -4.32 8.52
C VAL A 44 8.61 -5.18 7.61
N ASP A 45 8.04 -5.59 6.48
CA ASP A 45 8.67 -6.55 5.56
C ASP A 45 9.30 -5.87 4.34
N MET A 46 8.81 -4.67 3.96
CA MET A 46 9.29 -3.90 2.81
C MET A 46 9.38 -2.41 3.14
N ASP A 47 10.52 -1.81 2.77
CA ASP A 47 10.84 -0.40 2.93
C ASP A 47 10.48 0.38 1.66
N MET A 48 9.61 1.38 1.80
CA MET A 48 9.22 2.26 0.70
C MET A 48 10.09 3.52 0.66
N VAL A 49 10.95 3.59 -0.38
CA VAL A 49 11.76 4.76 -0.77
C VAL A 49 12.91 5.15 0.17
N SER A 50 12.85 4.76 1.44
CA SER A 50 13.74 5.32 2.46
C SER A 50 15.19 4.82 2.41
N ASN A 51 15.43 3.67 1.76
CA ASN A 51 16.69 2.92 1.72
C ASN A 51 17.23 2.49 3.09
N ALA A 52 16.47 2.71 4.16
CA ALA A 52 16.83 2.37 5.53
C ALA A 52 17.20 0.89 5.67
N PHE A 53 16.43 0.00 5.05
CA PHE A 53 16.72 -1.43 5.09
C PHE A 53 17.97 -1.81 4.29
N LEU A 54 18.07 -1.29 3.06
CA LEU A 54 19.19 -1.57 2.16
C LEU A 54 20.53 -1.15 2.77
N ASP A 55 20.57 0.03 3.38
CA ASP A 55 21.82 0.64 3.86
C ASP A 55 22.27 0.10 5.23
N THR A 56 21.35 -0.41 6.05
CA THR A 56 21.65 -0.71 7.46
C THR A 56 21.57 -2.18 7.88
N LEU A 57 20.70 -3.01 7.28
CA LEU A 57 20.41 -4.33 7.85
C LEU A 57 21.62 -5.27 7.86
N ASN A 58 22.49 -5.24 6.84
CA ASN A 58 23.73 -6.03 6.84
C ASN A 58 24.64 -5.69 8.03
N THR A 59 24.76 -4.40 8.35
CA THR A 59 25.54 -3.94 9.50
C THR A 59 24.88 -4.39 10.81
N LEU A 60 23.57 -4.22 10.91
CA LEU A 60 22.79 -4.60 12.10
C LEU A 60 22.83 -6.11 12.36
N LEU A 61 22.83 -6.93 11.31
CA LEU A 61 22.97 -8.39 11.41
C LEU A 61 24.35 -8.78 11.93
N LYS A 62 25.43 -8.19 11.40
CA LYS A 62 26.81 -8.43 11.89
C LYS A 62 27.00 -8.00 13.34
N GLN A 63 26.26 -6.99 13.79
CA GLN A 63 26.25 -6.51 15.17
C GLN A 63 25.28 -7.29 16.07
N CYS A 64 24.62 -8.34 15.56
CA CYS A 64 23.62 -9.13 16.29
C CYS A 64 22.44 -8.32 16.83
N VAL A 65 22.16 -7.14 16.27
CA VAL A 65 21.01 -6.29 16.66
C VAL A 65 19.71 -6.87 16.12
N ILE A 66 19.77 -7.54 14.96
CA ILE A 66 18.69 -8.29 14.32
C ILE A 66 19.16 -9.72 14.01
N THR A 67 18.23 -10.60 13.65
CA THR A 67 18.51 -12.01 13.36
C THR A 67 18.30 -12.33 11.87
N GLN A 68 19.02 -13.34 11.37
CA GLN A 68 18.80 -13.86 10.01
C GLN A 68 17.34 -14.30 9.80
N ARG A 69 16.72 -14.91 10.82
CA ARG A 69 15.32 -15.34 10.77
C ARG A 69 14.35 -14.18 10.50
N GLN A 70 14.60 -12.99 11.04
CA GLN A 70 13.76 -11.81 10.78
C GLN A 70 13.86 -11.38 9.31
N ILE A 71 15.07 -11.37 8.75
CA ILE A 71 15.30 -11.08 7.33
C ILE A 71 14.66 -12.14 6.45
N ASP A 72 14.82 -13.43 6.78
CA ASP A 72 14.26 -14.55 6.02
C ASP A 72 12.73 -14.51 6.03
N THR A 73 12.12 -14.12 7.16
CA THR A 73 10.65 -14.00 7.30
C THR A 73 10.11 -12.88 6.41
N ALA A 74 10.73 -11.69 6.46
CA ALA A 74 10.36 -10.56 5.60
C ALA A 74 10.54 -10.91 4.12
N CYS A 75 11.70 -11.47 3.75
CA CYS A 75 12.01 -11.90 2.40
C CYS A 75 10.98 -12.93 1.88
N ARG A 76 10.66 -13.95 2.67
CA ARG A 76 9.67 -14.97 2.33
C ARG A 76 8.33 -14.36 1.98
N LYS A 77 7.81 -13.42 2.78
CA LYS A 77 6.51 -12.76 2.51
C LYS A 77 6.51 -12.01 1.18
N VAL A 78 7.60 -11.33 0.84
CA VAL A 78 7.75 -10.68 -0.48
C VAL A 78 7.70 -11.71 -1.61
N LEU A 79 8.41 -12.83 -1.46
CA LEU A 79 8.41 -13.89 -2.47
C LEU A 79 7.05 -14.58 -2.57
N GLU A 80 6.37 -14.84 -1.45
CA GLU A 80 5.03 -15.42 -1.42
C GLU A 80 4.00 -14.50 -2.09
N ALA A 81 4.10 -13.18 -1.89
CA ALA A 81 3.26 -12.22 -2.59
C ALA A 81 3.47 -12.29 -4.12
N LYS A 82 4.73 -12.33 -4.58
CA LYS A 82 5.06 -12.50 -6.01
C LYS A 82 4.57 -13.83 -6.57
N TYR A 83 4.67 -14.91 -5.78
CA TYR A 83 4.19 -16.23 -6.15
C TYR A 83 2.67 -16.28 -6.28
N LYS A 84 1.93 -15.72 -5.31
CA LYS A 84 0.46 -15.64 -5.38
C LYS A 84 -0.04 -14.80 -6.55
N LEU A 85 0.76 -13.82 -7.00
CA LEU A 85 0.50 -13.04 -8.22
C LEU A 85 0.85 -13.78 -9.52
N GLY A 86 1.44 -14.99 -9.44
CA GLY A 86 1.85 -15.77 -10.61
C GLY A 86 3.09 -15.24 -11.33
N LEU A 87 3.86 -14.35 -10.69
CA LEU A 87 5.01 -13.69 -11.33
C LEU A 87 6.23 -14.61 -11.49
N PHE A 88 6.26 -15.74 -10.79
CA PHE A 88 7.27 -16.78 -11.00
C PHE A 88 6.96 -17.67 -12.21
N ASP A 89 5.68 -17.82 -12.56
CA ASP A 89 5.27 -18.57 -13.75
C ASP A 89 5.36 -17.68 -15.00
N ASP A 90 4.91 -16.43 -14.88
CA ASP A 90 4.97 -15.42 -15.94
C ASP A 90 5.27 -14.04 -15.33
N PRO A 91 6.51 -13.54 -15.45
CA PRO A 91 6.88 -12.23 -14.91
C PRO A 91 6.21 -11.07 -15.65
N TYR A 92 5.66 -11.30 -16.86
CA TYR A 92 5.00 -10.30 -17.69
C TYR A 92 3.47 -10.48 -17.70
N ARG A 93 2.90 -11.29 -16.81
CA ARG A 93 1.46 -11.61 -16.73
C ARG A 93 0.55 -10.39 -16.87
N TYR A 94 0.96 -9.27 -16.29
CA TYR A 94 0.20 -8.01 -16.25
C TYR A 94 0.59 -7.01 -17.35
N CYS A 95 1.60 -7.31 -18.18
CA CYS A 95 2.12 -6.45 -19.24
C CYS A 95 1.58 -6.85 -20.62
N ASP A 96 0.42 -6.31 -20.99
CA ASP A 96 -0.23 -6.56 -22.28
C ASP A 96 -0.69 -5.24 -22.91
N ASN A 97 -0.12 -4.91 -24.08
CA ASN A 97 -0.42 -3.68 -24.80
C ASN A 97 -1.84 -3.64 -25.35
N THR A 98 -2.41 -4.78 -25.74
CA THR A 98 -3.78 -4.86 -26.22
C THR A 98 -4.74 -4.54 -25.08
N ARG A 99 -4.57 -5.17 -23.91
CA ARG A 99 -5.40 -4.85 -22.73
C ARG A 99 -5.30 -3.37 -22.35
N ALA A 100 -4.10 -2.80 -22.35
CA ALA A 100 -3.92 -1.39 -22.05
C ALA A 100 -4.68 -0.46 -23.02
N GLN A 101 -4.75 -0.82 -24.30
CA GLN A 101 -5.45 -0.04 -25.32
C GLN A 101 -6.97 -0.23 -25.29
N THR A 102 -7.46 -1.41 -24.91
CA THR A 102 -8.88 -1.75 -25.04
C THR A 102 -9.67 -1.74 -23.74
N GLU A 103 -9.03 -1.84 -22.57
CA GLU A 103 -9.71 -2.01 -21.28
C GLU A 103 -9.62 -0.78 -20.37
N ILE A 104 -8.74 0.19 -20.66
CA ILE A 104 -8.57 1.40 -19.86
C ILE A 104 -9.55 2.49 -20.33
N LEU A 105 -10.28 3.10 -19.38
CA LEU A 105 -11.16 4.25 -19.61
C LEU A 105 -12.31 3.98 -20.63
N THR A 106 -12.77 2.74 -20.76
CA THR A 106 -13.89 2.38 -21.63
C THR A 106 -15.20 3.10 -21.24
N ASP A 107 -16.15 3.16 -22.17
CA ASP A 107 -17.46 3.76 -21.94
C ASP A 107 -18.23 3.06 -20.81
N GLU A 108 -18.09 1.74 -20.70
CA GLU A 108 -18.66 0.94 -19.61
C GLU A 108 -18.07 1.35 -18.25
N ASN A 109 -16.74 1.48 -18.16
CA ASN A 109 -16.07 1.91 -16.93
C ASN A 109 -16.49 3.34 -16.54
N ARG A 110 -16.61 4.26 -17.51
CA ARG A 110 -17.09 5.63 -17.29
C ARG A 110 -18.55 5.67 -16.87
N PHE A 111 -19.39 4.80 -17.43
CA PHE A 111 -20.79 4.67 -17.03
C PHE A 111 -20.91 4.23 -15.57
N VAL A 112 -20.16 3.19 -15.16
CA VAL A 112 -20.13 2.74 -13.77
C VAL A 112 -19.63 3.85 -12.83
N ALA A 113 -18.54 4.53 -13.20
CA ALA A 113 -18.01 5.65 -12.41
C ALA A 113 -19.05 6.77 -12.21
N LYS A 114 -19.82 7.09 -13.26
CA LYS A 114 -20.90 8.09 -13.20
C LYS A 114 -22.02 7.66 -12.25
N GLU A 115 -22.41 6.40 -12.28
CA GLU A 115 -23.45 5.87 -11.38
C GLU A 115 -22.99 5.88 -9.92
N VAL A 116 -21.74 5.51 -9.64
CA VAL A 116 -21.15 5.62 -8.29
C VAL A 116 -21.11 7.08 -7.84
N ALA A 117 -20.67 8.00 -8.70
CA ALA A 117 -20.62 9.43 -8.38
C ALA A 117 -21.99 10.02 -8.04
N LYS A 118 -23.05 9.63 -8.75
CA LYS A 118 -24.42 10.07 -8.41
C LYS A 118 -24.86 9.63 -7.03
N ARG A 119 -24.43 8.44 -6.59
CA ARG A 119 -24.82 7.83 -5.30
C ARG A 119 -23.96 8.30 -4.14
N SER A 120 -22.77 8.86 -4.40
CA SER A 120 -21.87 9.37 -3.35
C SER A 120 -22.18 10.80 -2.91
N ILE A 121 -23.04 11.53 -3.64
CA ILE A 121 -23.42 12.90 -3.29
C ILE A 121 -24.39 12.89 -2.09
N VAL A 122 -24.03 13.64 -1.06
CA VAL A 122 -24.90 13.87 0.11
C VAL A 122 -25.52 15.25 0.03
N LEU A 123 -26.85 15.31 -0.10
CA LEU A 123 -27.61 16.55 -0.11
C LEU A 123 -27.90 17.02 1.32
N LEU A 124 -27.17 18.05 1.77
CA LEU A 124 -27.27 18.53 3.16
C LEU A 124 -28.52 19.39 3.42
N LYS A 125 -29.04 20.08 2.40
CA LYS A 125 -30.22 20.95 2.52
C LYS A 125 -30.95 21.08 1.19
N ASN A 126 -32.28 21.01 1.22
CA ASN A 126 -33.15 21.29 0.08
C ASN A 126 -34.37 22.12 0.53
N ALA A 127 -34.15 23.41 0.78
CA ALA A 127 -35.25 24.31 1.16
C ALA A 127 -36.13 24.62 -0.06
N HIS A 128 -37.43 24.80 0.17
CA HIS A 128 -38.41 25.22 -0.84
C HIS A 128 -38.48 24.32 -2.09
N GLN A 129 -38.08 23.05 -1.97
CA GLN A 129 -38.04 22.10 -3.10
C GLN A 129 -37.25 22.63 -4.31
N THR A 130 -36.17 23.37 -4.07
CA THR A 130 -35.32 23.92 -5.15
C THR A 130 -34.75 22.82 -6.05
N LEU A 131 -34.38 21.67 -5.50
CA LEU A 131 -33.93 20.50 -6.27
C LEU A 131 -35.02 19.43 -6.41
N PRO A 132 -35.10 18.73 -7.56
CA PRO A 132 -34.24 18.87 -8.75
C PRO A 132 -34.59 20.08 -9.63
N LEU A 133 -33.58 20.69 -10.25
CA LEU A 133 -33.79 21.80 -11.20
C LEU A 133 -34.56 21.34 -12.44
N LYS A 134 -35.45 22.19 -12.94
CA LYS A 134 -36.10 22.00 -14.25
C LYS A 134 -35.09 22.29 -15.36
N ARG A 135 -35.13 21.52 -16.46
CA ARG A 135 -34.30 21.73 -17.65
C ARG A 135 -34.87 22.84 -18.55
N GLN A 136 -34.97 24.06 -18.04
CA GLN A 136 -35.47 25.23 -18.76
C GLN A 136 -34.93 26.54 -18.15
N GLY A 137 -34.94 27.63 -18.92
CA GLY A 137 -34.48 28.95 -18.47
C GLY A 137 -32.95 29.08 -18.45
N THR A 138 -32.45 30.02 -17.65
CA THR A 138 -31.01 30.25 -17.44
C THR A 138 -30.65 29.79 -16.02
N ILE A 139 -29.61 28.97 -15.89
CA ILE A 139 -29.01 28.54 -14.62
C ILE A 139 -27.72 29.31 -14.40
#